data_AF-A0A419L1V1-F1
#
_entry.id   AF-A0A419L1V1-F1
#
_cell.length_a   1.000
_cell.length_b   1.000
_cell.length_c   1.000
_cell.angle_alpha   90.00
_cell.angle_beta   90.00
_cell.angle_gamma   90.00
#
_symmetry.space_group_name_H-M   'P 1'
#
loop_
_entity.id
_entity.type
_entity.pdbx_description
1 polymer ?
#
loop_
_entity_poly.entity_id
_entity_poly.type
_entity_poly.pdbx_seq_one_letter_code
_entity_poly.pdbx_strand_id
1 'polypeptide(L)'
;MKRPVKYIDLRSDTVTLPTEEMLEAIRNAKLGDDVYREDPTVNKLEEMAAKKMGKEAAMLVPSGTMANIVSVMANTKRGDSVILEAESHIYWYEVGGISAIAGVLPIP
;
A
#
# COMPACT_ATOMS: atom_id res chain seq x y z
N MET A 1 32.29 7.09 20.29
CA MET A 1 31.43 6.29 19.41
C MET A 1 31.74 6.63 17.96
N LYS A 2 32.10 5.66 17.12
CA LYS A 2 32.36 5.90 15.69
C LYS A 2 31.05 6.38 15.04
N ARG A 3 31.06 7.51 14.33
CA ARG A 3 29.93 7.93 13.48
C ARG A 3 29.65 6.79 12.48
N PRO A 4 28.40 6.34 12.31
CA PRO A 4 28.11 5.29 11.34
C PRO A 4 28.53 5.80 9.95
N VAL A 5 29.16 4.92 9.17
CA VAL A 5 29.49 5.20 7.77
C VAL A 5 28.18 5.50 7.06
N LYS A 6 28.08 6.68 6.45
CA LYS A 6 26.92 7.09 5.68
C LYS A 6 26.98 6.36 4.34
N TYR A 7 26.35 5.19 4.26
CA TYR A 7 26.28 4.42 3.02
C TYR A 7 25.39 5.16 2.00
N ILE A 8 25.84 5.22 0.75
CA ILE A 8 25.00 5.64 -0.37
C ILE A 8 24.24 4.38 -0.83
N ASP A 9 22.98 4.26 -0.42
CA ASP A 9 22.14 3.11 -0.74
C ASP A 9 21.24 3.43 -1.94
N LEU A 10 21.55 2.85 -3.10
CA LEU A 10 20.83 3.02 -4.37
C LEU A 10 20.02 1.77 -4.76
N ARG A 11 19.75 0.87 -3.81
CA ARG A 11 19.04 -0.39 -4.11
C ARG A 11 17.57 -0.15 -4.47
N SER A 12 16.91 0.76 -3.77
CA SER A 12 15.51 1.18 -3.98
C SER A 12 15.22 2.39 -3.11
N ASP A 13 14.21 3.18 -3.46
CA ASP A 13 13.60 4.20 -2.60
C ASP A 13 12.95 3.63 -1.33
N THR A 14 12.58 2.35 -1.31
CA THR A 14 12.01 1.67 -0.12
C THR A 14 12.94 1.62 1.09
N VAL A 15 14.24 1.90 0.91
CA VAL A 15 15.22 1.95 2.01
C VAL A 15 15.17 3.25 2.82
N THR A 16 14.30 4.20 2.46
CA THR A 16 14.13 5.46 3.18
C THR A 16 13.75 5.22 4.65
N LEU A 17 14.36 6.00 5.54
CA LEU A 17 14.01 6.04 6.96
C LEU A 17 13.18 7.29 7.25
N PRO A 18 12.26 7.25 8.24
CA PRO A 18 11.47 8.42 8.63
C PRO A 18 12.39 9.56 9.10
N THR A 19 12.04 10.79 8.72
CA THR A 19 12.71 11.99 9.23
C THR A 19 12.31 12.26 10.68
N GLU A 20 13.03 13.14 11.39
CA GLU A 20 12.67 13.54 12.76
C GLU A 20 11.27 14.15 12.84
N GLU A 21 10.87 14.94 11.84
CA GLU A 21 9.52 15.51 11.75
C GLU A 21 8.45 14.41 11.60
N MET A 22 8.72 13.37 10.79
CA MET A 22 7.83 12.21 10.68
C MET A 22 7.74 11.43 11.99
N LEU A 23 8.87 11.23 12.68
CA LEU A 23 8.90 10.54 13.96
C LEU A 23 8.10 11.28 15.04
N GLU A 24 8.20 12.61 15.07
CA GLU A 24 7.42 13.43 16.00
C GLU A 24 5.93 13.43 15.64
N ALA A 25 5.57 13.42 14.36
CA ALA A 25 4.18 13.27 13.92
C ALA A 25 3.61 11.90 14.31
N ILE A 26 4.37 10.82 14.14
CA ILE A 26 3.99 9.47 14.57
C ILE A 26 3.79 9.41 16.08
N ARG A 27 4.74 9.96 16.85
CA ARG A 27 4.68 9.98 18.33
C ARG A 27 3.43 10.67 18.85
N ASN A 28 2.99 11.74 18.20
CA ASN A 28 1.85 12.55 18.64
C ASN A 28 0.54 12.23 17.89
N ALA A 29 0.53 11.20 17.04
CA ALA A 29 -0.67 10.80 16.32
C ALA A 29 -1.78 10.40 17.31
N LYS A 30 -3.00 10.86 17.05
CA LYS A 30 -4.17 10.40 17.81
C LYS A 30 -4.59 9.06 17.23
N LEU A 31 -4.61 8.02 18.06
CA LEU A 31 -4.91 6.66 17.64
C LEU A 31 -6.29 6.23 18.15
N GLY A 32 -6.86 5.23 17.48
CA GLY A 32 -8.11 4.58 17.86
C GLY A 32 -8.19 3.18 17.25
N ASP A 33 -9.35 2.54 17.36
CA ASP A 33 -9.59 1.25 16.71
C ASP A 33 -10.08 1.48 15.27
N ASP A 34 -9.23 1.15 14.30
CA ASP A 34 -9.53 1.32 12.88
C ASP A 34 -10.66 0.41 12.39
N VAL A 35 -10.85 -0.77 12.99
CA VAL A 35 -11.93 -1.69 12.60
C VAL A 35 -13.30 -1.06 12.86
N TYR A 36 -13.42 -0.28 13.93
CA TYR A 36 -14.61 0.50 14.26
C TYR A 36 -14.59 1.91 13.64
N ARG A 37 -13.57 2.25 12.83
CA ARG A 37 -13.33 3.58 12.24
C ARG A 37 -13.16 4.68 13.27
N GLU A 38 -12.65 4.35 14.45
CA GLU A 38 -12.43 5.27 15.56
C GLU A 38 -11.03 5.88 15.54
N ASP A 39 -10.13 5.44 14.65
CA ASP A 39 -8.80 6.05 14.50
C ASP A 39 -8.87 7.37 13.70
N PRO A 40 -8.69 8.54 14.35
CA PRO A 40 -8.81 9.82 13.68
C PRO A 40 -7.63 10.11 12.72
N THR A 41 -6.48 9.47 12.91
CA THR A 41 -5.31 9.66 12.05
C THR A 41 -5.49 8.90 10.74
N VAL A 42 -5.97 7.65 10.80
CA VAL A 42 -6.29 6.86 9.60
C VAL A 42 -7.41 7.53 8.80
N ASN A 43 -8.52 7.88 9.43
CA ASN A 43 -9.64 8.57 8.79
C ASN A 43 -9.20 9.85 8.04
N LYS A 44 -8.34 10.66 8.66
CA LYS A 44 -7.81 11.87 8.06
C LYS A 44 -6.90 11.58 6.86
N LEU A 45 -6.06 10.55 6.93
CA LEU A 45 -5.20 10.14 5.83
C LEU A 45 -6.04 9.69 4.62
N GLU A 46 -7.05 8.87 4.86
CA GLU A 46 -7.96 8.38 3.83
C GLU A 46 -8.76 9.51 3.18
N GLU A 47 -9.35 10.42 3.97
CA GLU A 47 -10.06 11.59 3.44
C GLU A 47 -9.14 12.46 2.56
N MET A 48 -7.91 12.71 3.03
CA MET A 48 -6.93 13.47 2.27
C MET A 48 -6.57 12.77 0.96
N ALA A 49 -6.34 11.46 0.98
CA ALA A 49 -6.02 10.67 -0.20
C ALA A 49 -7.18 10.67 -1.21
N ALA A 50 -8.41 10.43 -0.76
CA ALA A 50 -9.62 10.45 -1.58
C ALA A 50 -9.78 11.81 -2.27
N LYS A 51 -9.68 12.90 -1.50
CA LYS A 51 -9.76 14.27 -2.02
C LYS A 51 -8.66 14.56 -3.04
N LYS A 52 -7.42 14.16 -2.75
CA LYS A 52 -6.27 14.40 -3.64
C LYS A 52 -6.40 13.66 -4.97
N MET A 53 -7.01 12.49 -4.96
CA MET A 53 -7.21 11.66 -6.16
C MET A 53 -8.56 11.90 -6.86
N GLY A 54 -9.41 12.79 -6.32
CA GLY A 54 -10.75 13.04 -6.85
C GLY A 54 -11.66 11.80 -6.79
N LYS A 55 -11.57 11.03 -5.71
CA LYS A 55 -12.34 9.80 -5.47
C LYS A 55 -13.26 9.97 -4.25
N GLU A 56 -14.29 9.15 -4.19
CA GLU A 56 -15.28 9.17 -3.10
C GLU A 56 -14.70 8.67 -1.77
N ALA A 57 -13.76 7.72 -1.83
CA ALA A 57 -13.13 7.11 -0.67
C ALA A 57 -11.70 6.65 -0.97
N ALA A 58 -10.93 6.40 0.08
CA ALA A 58 -9.65 5.72 0.06
C ALA A 58 -9.58 4.77 1.26
N MET A 59 -8.63 3.83 1.23
CA MET A 59 -8.42 2.88 2.32
C MET A 59 -6.92 2.71 2.58
N LEU A 60 -6.51 2.83 3.84
CA LEU A 60 -5.14 2.52 4.24
C LEU A 60 -4.95 1.00 4.27
N VAL A 61 -3.86 0.52 3.68
CA VAL A 61 -3.44 -0.88 3.75
C VAL A 61 -1.95 -0.96 4.07
N PRO A 62 -1.46 -2.07 4.65
CA PRO A 62 -0.07 -2.19 5.10
C PRO A 62 0.98 -2.16 3.98
N SER A 63 0.62 -2.49 2.74
CA SER A 63 1.57 -2.56 1.62
C SER A 63 0.92 -2.33 0.26
N GLY A 64 1.73 -1.97 -0.73
CA GLY A 64 1.29 -1.86 -2.13
C GLY A 64 0.77 -3.19 -2.70
N THR A 65 1.38 -4.32 -2.33
CA THR A 65 0.89 -5.66 -2.69
C THR A 65 -0.51 -5.92 -2.14
N MET A 66 -0.80 -5.51 -0.90
CA MET A 66 -2.16 -5.63 -0.36
C MET A 66 -3.14 -4.69 -1.09
N ALA A 67 -2.71 -3.47 -1.43
CA ALA A 67 -3.54 -2.53 -2.19
C ALA A 67 -3.96 -3.12 -3.55
N ASN A 68 -3.02 -3.72 -4.27
CA ASN A 68 -3.27 -4.35 -5.56
C ASN A 68 -4.22 -5.54 -5.45
N ILE A 69 -3.98 -6.48 -4.52
CA ILE A 69 -4.86 -7.66 -4.39
C ILE A 69 -6.28 -7.27 -3.95
N VAL A 70 -6.43 -6.31 -3.05
CA VAL A 70 -7.75 -5.79 -2.66
C VAL A 70 -8.45 -5.15 -3.86
N SER A 71 -7.73 -4.34 -4.65
CA SER A 71 -8.27 -3.71 -5.86
C SER A 71 -8.75 -4.77 -6.86
N VAL A 72 -7.96 -5.81 -7.12
CA VAL A 72 -8.34 -6.91 -8.01
C VAL A 72 -9.58 -7.63 -7.49
N MET A 73 -9.58 -8.02 -6.21
CA MET A 73 -10.71 -8.72 -5.59
C MET A 73 -12.01 -7.89 -5.58
N ALA A 74 -11.92 -6.57 -5.43
CA ALA A 74 -13.08 -5.69 -5.47
C ALA A 74 -13.68 -5.54 -6.88
N ASN A 75 -12.87 -5.70 -7.93
CA ASN A 75 -13.27 -5.49 -9.31
C ASN A 75 -13.56 -6.80 -10.08
N THR A 76 -13.36 -7.96 -9.47
CA THR A 76 -13.44 -9.26 -10.16
C THR A 76 -14.13 -10.33 -9.33
N LYS A 77 -14.49 -11.43 -9.99
CA LYS A 77 -14.93 -12.68 -9.38
C LYS A 77 -13.94 -13.79 -9.71
N ARG A 78 -13.96 -14.85 -8.90
CA ARG A 78 -13.16 -16.05 -9.18
C ARG A 78 -13.51 -16.61 -10.56
N GLY A 79 -12.50 -16.90 -11.37
CA GLY A 79 -12.64 -17.35 -12.75
C GLY A 79 -12.64 -16.23 -13.79
N ASP A 80 -12.74 -14.95 -13.39
CA ASP A 80 -12.56 -13.83 -14.30
C ASP A 80 -11.09 -13.72 -14.75
N SER A 81 -10.87 -12.99 -15.84
CA SER A 81 -9.53 -12.65 -16.34
C SER A 81 -9.19 -11.19 -16.06
N VAL A 82 -7.92 -10.91 -15.79
CA VAL A 82 -7.39 -9.55 -15.63
C VAL A 82 -6.28 -9.33 -16.64
N ILE A 83 -6.49 -8.36 -17.55
CA ILE A 83 -5.46 -7.91 -18.48
C ILE A 83 -4.48 -7.01 -17.73
N LEU A 84 -3.20 -7.37 -17.77
CA LEU A 84 -2.12 -6.65 -17.11
C LEU A 84 -1.00 -6.42 -18.11
N GLU A 85 -0.13 -5.45 -17.84
CA GLU A 85 1.12 -5.34 -18.59
C GLU A 85 2.07 -6.47 -18.15
N ALA A 86 2.75 -7.08 -19.11
CA ALA A 86 3.53 -8.31 -18.93
C ALA A 86 4.70 -8.19 -17.93
N GLU A 87 5.23 -6.99 -17.72
CA GLU A 87 6.30 -6.68 -16.76
C GLU A 87 5.79 -6.00 -15.47
N SER A 88 4.47 -5.91 -15.29
CA SER A 88 3.88 -5.21 -14.15
C SER A 88 4.18 -5.88 -12.80
N HIS A 89 4.18 -5.07 -11.74
CA HIS A 89 4.47 -5.52 -10.39
C HIS A 89 3.52 -6.62 -9.89
N ILE A 90 2.22 -6.48 -10.21
CA ILE A 90 1.18 -7.46 -9.88
C ILE A 90 1.51 -8.83 -10.48
N TYR A 91 2.07 -8.86 -11.69
CA TYR A 91 2.39 -10.10 -12.38
C TYR A 91 3.66 -10.77 -11.84
N TRP A 92 4.77 -10.03 -11.71
CA TRP A 92 6.07 -10.63 -11.35
C TRP A 92 6.40 -10.66 -9.86
N TYR A 93 6.05 -9.61 -9.11
CA TYR A 93 6.63 -9.35 -7.78
C TYR A 93 5.65 -9.59 -6.63
N GLU A 94 4.42 -10.02 -6.93
CA GLU A 94 3.38 -10.30 -5.93
C GLU A 94 3.07 -11.80 -5.79
N VAL A 95 4.02 -12.65 -6.21
CA VAL A 95 4.05 -14.10 -5.95
C VAL A 95 2.76 -14.82 -6.44
N GLY A 96 2.17 -14.31 -7.53
CA GLY A 96 0.95 -14.87 -8.09
C GLY A 96 -0.30 -14.71 -7.22
N GLY A 97 -0.31 -13.71 -6.31
CA GLY A 97 -1.40 -13.47 -5.37
C GLY A 97 -2.78 -13.35 -6.03
N ILE A 98 -2.87 -12.74 -7.22
CA ILE A 98 -4.13 -12.62 -7.96
C ILE A 98 -4.69 -13.98 -8.38
N SER A 99 -3.84 -14.94 -8.75
CA SER A 99 -4.27 -16.29 -9.11
C SER A 99 -4.59 -17.12 -7.87
N ALA A 100 -3.72 -17.08 -6.85
CA ALA A 100 -3.85 -17.92 -5.67
C ALA A 100 -4.97 -17.47 -4.71
N ILE A 101 -5.09 -16.17 -4.48
CA ILE A 101 -6.02 -15.58 -3.50
C ILE A 101 -7.31 -15.14 -4.19
N ALA A 102 -7.20 -14.24 -5.17
CA ALA A 102 -8.37 -13.72 -5.88
C ALA A 102 -9.00 -14.73 -6.85
N GLY A 103 -8.24 -15.75 -7.29
CA GLY A 103 -8.75 -16.80 -8.15
C GLY A 103 -9.01 -16.33 -9.58
N VAL A 104 -8.26 -15.34 -10.06
CA VAL A 104 -8.39 -14.79 -11.42
C VAL A 104 -7.26 -15.23 -12.33
N LEU A 105 -7.52 -15.24 -13.64
CA LEU A 105 -6.52 -15.55 -14.66
C LEU A 105 -5.81 -14.27 -15.13
N PRO A 106 -4.50 -14.09 -14.88
CA PRO A 106 -3.75 -13.01 -15.50
C PRO A 106 -3.60 -13.23 -17.01
N ILE A 107 -3.85 -12.18 -17.78
CA ILE A 107 -3.56 -12.10 -19.21
C ILE A 107 -2.49 -11.00 -19.40
N PRO A 108 -1.23 -11.36 -19.64
CA PRO A 108 -0.15 -10.40 -19.88
C PRO A 108 -0.21 -9.79 -21.29
#